data_AF-A0A4Z2BDH9-F1
#
_entry.id   AF-A0A4Z2BDH9-F1
#
_cell.length_a   1.000
_cell.length_b   1.000
_cell.length_c   1.000
_cell.angle_alpha   90.00
_cell.angle_beta   90.00
_cell.angle_gamma   90.00
#
_symmetry.space_group_name_H-M   'P 1'
#
loop_
_entity.id
_entity.type
_entity.pdbx_description
1 polymer ?
#
loop_
_entity_poly.entity_id
_entity_poly.type
_entity_poly.pdbx_seq_one_letter_code
_entity_poly.pdbx_strand_id
1 'polypeptide(L)'
;MDVLLTAQSNSRISIFIFWGHNQTLDLSGWLLLNETFTDQPLVMDFNGDMIPDIFGVTTSPMTRVCYLTDRIQKCQNALSSSVKMRIPHSNAFIDLNKDFTADLFLTTEGPKFETWISKDGNFTRAEVMPADPPSVKIIGQSSFVDFDGDGVQEHLLPVCEDDACQRSAIYLSKSGSAEWVPVLSDFQSRHEIWSFIPGKPSQPLALHFGDYNLDGFPDALAVLRNTSGSGQQAFLLENVPCNSPSCQAVGRMFHIHWDQSDLGAIRNATMATFFDIYEDGILDMLVLSQAEDKKDLIIHALKNNFEADAYFVKVMVLSGLCSNDCPEDVMPFGVNQPGPYVMYTTVDSNGDLKNASAGQLSQSAHFSLQLPYTVLGLGRSANFLDHLFVGIPRQTGETEIRKQEWTAIIPNSQLIVIPYPHDNPRSWSAKLYLTPSNSVLLTAIALIGVCVFILVIIGILHWQEKKADDREKRQEAHRFHFDAM
;
A
#
# COMPACT_ATOMS: atom_id res chain seq x y z
N MET A 1 2.31 -20.88 -1.53
CA MET A 1 3.03 -19.60 -1.70
C MET A 1 4.52 -19.89 -1.60
N ASP A 2 5.31 -19.29 -2.47
CA ASP A 2 6.78 -19.38 -2.41
C ASP A 2 7.30 -18.46 -1.30
N VAL A 3 8.41 -18.84 -0.67
CA VAL A 3 9.02 -18.06 0.42
C VAL A 3 10.48 -17.77 0.08
N LEU A 4 10.82 -16.50 0.02
CA LEU A 4 12.20 -16.04 -0.07
C LEU A 4 12.72 -15.70 1.34
N LEU A 5 13.85 -16.29 1.70
CA LEU A 5 14.53 -16.06 2.97
C LEU A 5 15.94 -15.51 2.72
N THR A 6 16.24 -14.37 3.36
CA THR A 6 17.59 -13.80 3.40
C THR A 6 18.27 -14.19 4.71
N ALA A 7 19.43 -14.82 4.64
CA ALA A 7 20.24 -15.15 5.81
C ALA A 7 21.56 -14.38 5.79
N GLN A 8 21.92 -13.74 6.89
CA GLN A 8 23.17 -13.01 7.02
C GLN A 8 24.25 -13.85 7.70
N SER A 9 25.41 -13.96 7.06
CA SER A 9 26.62 -14.60 7.61
C SER A 9 27.86 -13.82 7.19
N ASN A 10 28.75 -13.48 8.13
CA ASN A 10 29.97 -12.71 7.88
C ASN A 10 29.75 -11.43 7.03
N SER A 11 28.68 -10.68 7.32
CA SER A 11 28.27 -9.48 6.57
C SER A 11 27.95 -9.71 5.09
N ARG A 12 27.71 -10.96 4.68
CA ARG A 12 27.16 -11.34 3.38
C ARG A 12 25.75 -11.88 3.55
N ILE A 13 24.91 -11.66 2.55
CA ILE A 13 23.54 -12.18 2.50
C ILE A 13 23.49 -13.34 1.52
N SER A 14 23.05 -14.50 2.00
CA SER A 14 22.66 -15.65 1.18
C SER A 14 21.15 -15.68 1.05
N ILE A 15 20.65 -16.07 -0.13
CA ILE A 15 19.22 -16.08 -0.43
C ILE A 15 18.78 -17.52 -0.70
N PHE A 16 17.72 -17.93 0.00
CA PHE A 16 17.10 -19.23 -0.06
C PHE A 16 15.67 -19.04 -0.58
N ILE A 17 15.28 -19.79 -1.60
CA ILE A 17 13.91 -19.78 -2.11
C ILE A 17 13.30 -21.14 -1.86
N PHE A 18 12.20 -21.15 -1.11
CA PHE A 18 11.41 -22.34 -0.84
C PHE A 18 10.17 -22.30 -1.73
N TRP A 19 10.04 -23.29 -2.61
CA TRP A 19 8.91 -23.38 -3.53
C TRP A 19 7.69 -23.97 -2.81
N GLY A 20 6.56 -23.27 -2.96
CA GLY A 20 5.27 -23.70 -2.46
C GLY A 20 4.58 -24.65 -3.44
N HIS A 21 3.88 -25.63 -2.88
CA HIS A 21 3.00 -26.55 -3.61
C HIS A 21 1.60 -26.44 -3.02
N ASN A 22 0.88 -25.38 -3.40
CA ASN A 22 -0.46 -25.02 -2.91
C ASN A 22 -0.57 -24.90 -1.37
N GLN A 23 -0.61 -26.01 -0.65
CA GLN A 23 -0.80 -26.09 0.82
C GLN A 23 0.49 -26.37 1.61
N THR A 24 1.57 -26.82 0.97
CA THR A 24 2.83 -27.14 1.65
C THR A 24 3.99 -26.33 1.11
N LEU A 25 5.00 -26.13 1.96
CA LEU A 25 6.29 -25.57 1.59
C LEU A 25 7.28 -26.72 1.46
N ASP A 26 7.96 -26.84 0.32
CA ASP A 26 9.02 -27.84 0.17
C ASP A 26 10.28 -27.37 0.93
N LEU A 27 10.47 -27.91 2.13
CA LEU A 27 11.63 -27.64 2.97
C LEU A 27 12.90 -28.38 2.51
N SER A 28 12.77 -29.34 1.60
CA SER A 28 13.88 -30.18 1.12
C SER A 28 14.42 -29.76 -0.25
N GLY A 29 13.55 -29.25 -1.13
CA GLY A 29 13.86 -28.76 -2.48
C GLY A 29 13.99 -27.23 -2.58
N TRP A 30 14.66 -26.60 -1.62
CA TRP A 30 14.92 -25.17 -1.68
C TRP A 30 16.06 -24.84 -2.66
N LEU A 31 15.95 -23.69 -3.31
CA LEU A 31 16.96 -23.14 -4.21
C LEU A 31 17.89 -22.21 -3.43
N LEU A 32 19.17 -22.54 -3.38
CA LEU A 32 20.22 -21.59 -3.00
C LEU A 32 20.58 -20.75 -4.23
N LEU A 33 20.53 -19.43 -4.12
CA LEU A 33 21.14 -18.60 -5.15
C LEU A 33 22.65 -18.84 -5.20
N ASN A 34 23.20 -18.95 -6.42
CA ASN A 34 24.64 -19.15 -6.66
C ASN A 34 25.50 -17.92 -6.34
N GLU A 35 24.88 -16.86 -5.81
CA GLU A 35 25.49 -15.56 -5.55
C GLU A 35 25.24 -15.16 -4.09
N THR A 36 26.20 -14.45 -3.50
CA THR A 36 26.05 -13.83 -2.18
C THR A 36 26.06 -12.32 -2.31
N PHE A 37 25.09 -11.67 -1.67
CA PHE A 37 24.90 -10.23 -1.74
C PHE A 37 25.63 -9.53 -0.59
N THR A 38 25.98 -8.26 -0.77
CA THR A 38 26.59 -7.43 0.28
C THR A 38 25.57 -6.85 1.25
N ASP A 39 24.31 -6.78 0.85
CA ASP A 39 23.19 -6.27 1.64
C ASP A 39 21.87 -6.99 1.26
N GLN A 40 20.77 -6.71 1.96
CA GLN A 40 19.46 -7.28 1.66
C GLN A 40 19.00 -6.91 0.22
N PRO A 41 18.47 -7.85 -0.58
CA PRO A 41 18.11 -7.59 -1.97
C PRO A 41 16.82 -6.77 -2.11
N LEU A 42 16.68 -6.13 -3.28
CA LEU A 42 15.40 -5.64 -3.79
C LEU A 42 14.73 -6.75 -4.60
N VAL A 43 13.50 -7.10 -4.24
CA VAL A 43 12.64 -8.00 -5.03
C VAL A 43 11.84 -7.14 -6.00
N MET A 44 11.99 -7.40 -7.29
CA MET A 44 11.38 -6.60 -8.36
C MET A 44 11.22 -7.42 -9.63
N ASP A 45 10.26 -7.09 -10.48
CA ASP A 45 10.15 -7.66 -11.82
C ASP A 45 11.03 -6.87 -12.79
N PHE A 46 12.27 -7.33 -12.99
CA PHE A 46 13.29 -6.55 -13.70
C PHE A 46 13.12 -6.60 -15.22
N ASN A 47 12.62 -7.72 -15.76
CA ASN A 47 12.46 -7.95 -17.19
C ASN A 47 11.00 -7.82 -17.68
N GLY A 48 10.04 -7.56 -16.79
CA GLY A 48 8.61 -7.38 -17.10
C GLY A 48 7.86 -8.67 -17.40
N ASP A 49 8.43 -9.84 -17.06
CA ASP A 49 7.83 -11.15 -17.31
C ASP A 49 6.78 -11.54 -16.25
N MET A 50 6.53 -10.65 -15.28
CA MET A 50 5.59 -10.82 -14.17
C MET A 50 6.00 -11.93 -13.20
N ILE A 51 7.29 -12.26 -13.15
CA ILE A 51 7.91 -13.11 -12.15
C ILE A 51 8.87 -12.23 -11.32
N PRO A 52 8.77 -12.23 -9.98
CA PRO A 52 9.70 -11.45 -9.16
C PRO A 52 11.14 -11.94 -9.29
N ASP A 53 12.05 -11.02 -9.64
CA ASP A 53 13.49 -11.22 -9.70
C ASP A 53 14.19 -10.62 -8.46
N ILE A 54 15.48 -10.95 -8.32
CA ILE A 54 16.30 -10.51 -7.19
C ILE A 54 17.38 -9.56 -7.70
N PHE A 55 17.30 -8.30 -7.31
CA PHE A 55 18.26 -7.25 -7.61
C PHE A 55 19.11 -6.88 -6.39
N GLY A 56 20.41 -6.67 -6.59
CA GLY A 56 21.29 -6.18 -5.54
C GLY A 56 22.76 -6.10 -5.95
N VAL A 57 23.66 -6.04 -4.97
CA VAL A 57 25.11 -6.00 -5.19
C VAL A 57 25.74 -7.27 -4.62
N THR A 58 26.52 -7.99 -5.45
CA THR A 58 27.30 -9.15 -4.99
C THR A 58 28.74 -8.77 -4.73
N THR A 59 29.37 -8.03 -5.64
CA THR A 59 30.72 -7.48 -5.45
C THR A 59 30.68 -6.01 -5.83
N SER A 60 30.73 -5.11 -4.84
CA SER A 60 30.74 -3.67 -5.10
C SER A 60 31.89 -3.32 -6.05
N PRO A 61 31.66 -2.48 -7.09
CA PRO A 61 30.47 -1.66 -7.35
C PRO A 61 29.50 -2.27 -8.38
N MET A 62 29.47 -3.58 -8.53
CA MET A 62 28.75 -4.26 -9.60
C MET A 62 27.36 -4.70 -9.17
N THR A 63 26.34 -4.19 -9.87
CA THR A 63 24.94 -4.57 -9.66
C THR A 63 24.62 -5.85 -10.41
N ARG A 64 23.83 -6.71 -9.76
CA ARG A 64 23.45 -8.03 -10.27
C ARG A 64 21.94 -8.18 -10.18
N VAL A 65 21.38 -8.85 -11.17
CA VAL A 65 20.00 -9.33 -11.16
C VAL A 65 20.01 -10.83 -11.38
N CYS A 66 19.25 -11.55 -10.58
CA CYS A 66 19.04 -12.99 -10.70
C CYS A 66 17.59 -13.23 -11.11
N TYR A 67 17.42 -13.66 -12.36
CA TYR A 67 16.12 -14.05 -12.90
C TYR A 67 15.67 -15.40 -12.37
N LEU A 68 14.37 -15.56 -12.19
CA LEU A 68 13.74 -16.77 -11.65
C LEU A 68 12.69 -17.39 -12.57
N THR A 69 12.63 -16.97 -13.84
CA THR A 69 11.76 -17.55 -14.87
C THR A 69 11.86 -19.08 -14.89
N ASP A 70 10.71 -19.77 -14.94
CA ASP A 70 10.59 -21.23 -14.89
C ASP A 70 11.28 -21.89 -13.66
N ARG A 71 11.44 -21.15 -12.56
CA ARG A 71 12.18 -21.57 -11.35
C ARG A 71 13.67 -21.87 -11.62
N ILE A 72 14.23 -21.38 -12.72
CA ILE A 72 15.63 -21.56 -13.10
C ILE A 72 16.41 -20.27 -12.83
N GLN A 73 17.36 -20.32 -11.89
CA GLN A 73 18.19 -19.15 -11.61
C GLN A 73 19.11 -18.79 -12.76
N LYS A 74 19.10 -17.51 -13.16
CA LYS A 74 20.07 -16.93 -14.09
C LYS A 74 20.51 -15.56 -13.62
N CYS A 75 21.71 -15.47 -13.06
CA CYS A 75 22.27 -14.22 -12.57
C CYS A 75 23.16 -13.53 -13.61
N GLN A 76 22.90 -12.27 -13.90
CA GLN A 76 23.71 -11.43 -14.79
C GLN A 76 23.91 -10.02 -14.23
N ASN A 77 24.67 -9.19 -14.94
CA ASN A 77 24.86 -7.79 -14.56
C ASN A 77 23.56 -7.04 -14.84
N ALA A 78 23.10 -6.26 -13.86
CA ALA A 78 21.82 -5.58 -13.96
C ALA A 78 21.94 -4.28 -14.76
N LEU A 79 22.85 -3.40 -14.36
CA LEU A 79 22.98 -2.06 -14.95
C LEU A 79 24.27 -1.94 -15.77
N SER A 80 24.24 -1.04 -16.76
CA SER A 80 25.37 -0.78 -17.65
C SER A 80 26.53 -0.05 -16.96
N SER A 81 26.25 0.70 -15.90
CA SER A 81 27.28 1.39 -15.10
C SER A 81 27.43 0.78 -13.72
N SER A 82 28.65 0.86 -13.18
CA SER A 82 28.94 0.50 -11.80
C SER A 82 28.30 1.48 -10.82
N VAL A 83 27.62 0.97 -9.80
CA VAL A 83 26.96 1.75 -8.75
C VAL A 83 27.45 1.27 -7.39
N LYS A 84 28.01 2.18 -6.60
CA LYS A 84 28.37 1.89 -5.20
C LYS A 84 27.15 2.14 -4.32
N MET A 85 26.44 1.06 -3.98
CA MET A 85 25.26 1.17 -3.13
C MET A 85 25.63 1.51 -1.68
N ARG A 86 24.77 2.31 -1.05
CA ARG A 86 24.79 2.53 0.39
C ARG A 86 24.42 1.25 1.12
N ILE A 87 24.93 1.04 2.34
CA ILE A 87 24.51 -0.05 3.23
C ILE A 87 24.19 0.54 4.61
N PRO A 88 22.97 0.35 5.16
CA PRO A 88 21.80 -0.23 4.50
C PRO A 88 21.24 0.68 3.40
N HIS A 89 20.78 0.11 2.28
CA HIS A 89 20.12 0.85 1.20
C HIS A 89 18.59 0.92 1.36
N SER A 90 17.96 1.92 0.75
CA SER A 90 16.50 2.03 0.61
C SER A 90 16.06 2.02 -0.86
N ASN A 91 16.69 1.18 -1.69
CA ASN A 91 16.35 1.08 -3.11
C ASN A 91 14.87 0.76 -3.33
N ALA A 92 14.27 1.29 -4.39
CA ALA A 92 12.86 1.12 -4.69
C ALA A 92 12.62 0.82 -6.17
N PHE A 93 11.55 0.06 -6.44
CA PHE A 93 11.01 -0.21 -7.76
C PHE A 93 9.59 0.36 -7.86
N ILE A 94 9.46 1.59 -8.37
CA ILE A 94 8.22 2.37 -8.36
C ILE A 94 8.21 3.36 -9.52
N ASP A 95 7.04 3.72 -10.04
CA ASP A 95 6.90 4.76 -11.07
C ASP A 95 7.25 6.13 -10.49
N LEU A 96 8.27 6.79 -11.04
CA LEU A 96 8.77 8.09 -10.58
C LEU A 96 8.45 9.22 -11.57
N ASN A 97 7.92 8.90 -12.75
CA ASN A 97 7.69 9.84 -13.83
C ASN A 97 6.24 9.84 -14.36
N LYS A 98 5.34 9.05 -13.75
CA LYS A 98 3.92 8.92 -14.07
C LYS A 98 3.66 8.33 -15.46
N ASP A 99 4.55 7.46 -15.94
CA ASP A 99 4.36 6.75 -17.21
C ASP A 99 3.76 5.34 -17.04
N PHE A 100 3.30 5.02 -15.82
CA PHE A 100 2.64 3.77 -15.42
C PHE A 100 3.55 2.53 -15.50
N THR A 101 4.88 2.69 -15.67
CA THR A 101 5.84 1.61 -15.45
C THR A 101 6.72 1.92 -14.25
N ALA A 102 7.08 0.90 -13.48
CA ALA A 102 8.00 1.09 -12.38
C ALA A 102 9.42 1.39 -12.90
N ASP A 103 10.05 2.35 -12.24
CA ASP A 103 11.43 2.77 -12.39
C ASP A 103 12.27 2.28 -11.22
N LEU A 104 13.58 2.33 -11.36
CA LEU A 104 14.51 1.92 -10.31
C LEU A 104 15.15 3.15 -9.64
N PHE A 105 14.94 3.28 -8.33
CA PHE A 105 15.60 4.24 -7.48
C PHE A 105 16.69 3.59 -6.65
N LEU A 106 17.91 4.15 -6.68
CA LEU A 106 19.06 3.63 -5.95
C LEU A 106 19.61 4.63 -4.95
N THR A 107 19.96 4.13 -3.77
CA THR A 107 20.75 4.88 -2.77
C THR A 107 22.22 4.48 -2.84
N THR A 108 23.11 5.48 -2.95
CA THR A 108 24.53 5.27 -3.23
C THR A 108 25.44 5.87 -2.15
N GLU A 109 26.69 5.43 -2.11
CA GLU A 109 27.71 5.99 -1.21
C GLU A 109 27.94 7.49 -1.47
N GLY A 110 28.32 8.25 -0.44
CA GLY A 110 28.46 9.71 -0.55
C GLY A 110 27.14 10.44 -0.27
N PRO A 111 26.33 9.88 0.63
CA PRO A 111 24.89 9.56 0.46
C PRO A 111 24.21 10.26 -0.73
N LYS A 112 24.29 9.66 -1.93
CA LYS A 112 23.64 10.20 -3.14
C LYS A 112 22.49 9.30 -3.59
N PHE A 113 21.75 9.78 -4.59
CA PHE A 113 20.64 9.09 -5.21
C PHE A 113 20.87 8.96 -6.72
N GLU A 114 20.42 7.85 -7.29
CA GLU A 114 20.37 7.65 -8.74
C GLU A 114 18.99 7.15 -9.15
N THR A 115 18.40 7.79 -10.16
CA THR A 115 17.16 7.34 -10.77
C THR A 115 17.43 6.69 -12.13
N TRP A 116 16.78 5.57 -12.36
CA TRP A 116 16.91 4.75 -13.56
C TRP A 116 15.52 4.49 -14.13
N ILE A 117 15.19 5.19 -15.21
CA ILE A 117 13.87 5.14 -15.84
C ILE A 117 13.75 3.95 -16.76
N SER A 118 12.66 3.19 -16.62
CA SER A 118 12.34 2.06 -17.50
C SER A 118 11.80 2.57 -18.83
N LYS A 119 12.69 2.59 -19.84
CA LYS A 119 12.33 2.98 -21.20
C LYS A 119 12.43 1.77 -22.11
N ASP A 120 11.33 1.44 -22.76
CA ASP A 120 11.21 0.28 -23.65
C ASP A 120 11.65 -1.04 -22.96
N GLY A 121 11.36 -1.14 -21.65
CA GLY A 121 11.75 -2.27 -20.78
C GLY A 121 13.24 -2.35 -20.46
N ASN A 122 14.01 -1.28 -20.67
CA ASN A 122 15.41 -1.15 -20.26
C ASN A 122 15.61 0.05 -19.33
N PHE A 123 16.43 -0.12 -18.30
CA PHE A 123 16.73 0.94 -17.35
C PHE A 123 17.79 1.90 -17.89
N THR A 124 17.44 3.18 -17.96
CA THR A 124 18.32 4.27 -18.37
C THR A 124 18.44 5.31 -17.28
N ARG A 125 19.67 5.70 -16.92
CA ARG A 125 19.90 6.69 -15.87
C ARG A 125 19.34 8.05 -16.30
N ALA A 126 18.57 8.68 -15.42
CA ALA A 126 17.99 9.99 -15.63
C ALA A 126 18.00 10.82 -14.33
N GLU A 127 17.90 12.14 -14.47
CA GLU A 127 17.82 13.09 -13.36
C GLU A 127 16.36 13.49 -13.15
N VAL A 128 15.58 12.60 -12.53
CA VAL A 128 14.15 12.85 -12.21
C VAL A 128 13.97 13.41 -10.80
N MET A 129 14.86 13.05 -9.89
CA MET A 129 14.89 13.52 -8.51
C MET A 129 16.28 14.07 -8.17
N PRO A 130 16.43 14.90 -7.12
CA PRO A 130 17.72 15.43 -6.72
C PRO A 130 18.71 14.30 -6.44
N ALA A 131 19.85 14.32 -7.15
CA ALA A 131 20.90 13.34 -6.93
C ALA A 131 21.62 13.53 -5.58
N ASP A 132 21.66 14.77 -5.09
CA ASP A 132 22.24 15.11 -3.80
C ASP A 132 21.13 15.29 -2.74
N PRO A 133 21.33 14.79 -1.51
CA PRO A 133 20.40 14.97 -0.40
C PRO A 133 20.45 16.42 0.12
N PRO A 134 19.51 16.82 1.00
CA PRO A 134 19.63 18.08 1.72
C PRO A 134 20.93 18.12 2.53
N SER A 135 21.46 19.32 2.80
CA SER A 135 22.74 19.49 3.52
C SER A 135 22.58 19.20 5.02
N VAL A 136 22.62 17.91 5.38
CA VAL A 136 22.36 17.39 6.73
C VAL A 136 23.42 16.37 7.16
N LYS A 137 23.41 15.96 8.44
CA LYS A 137 24.43 15.07 9.00
C LYS A 137 24.10 13.60 8.87
N ILE A 138 22.85 13.23 9.13
CA ILE A 138 22.39 11.84 9.09
C ILE A 138 21.16 11.77 8.18
N ILE A 139 21.16 10.79 7.29
CA ILE A 139 20.08 10.55 6.34
C ILE A 139 19.47 9.19 6.66
N GLY A 140 18.15 9.11 6.76
CA GLY A 140 17.42 7.86 6.91
C GLY A 140 17.25 7.11 5.59
N GLN A 141 16.21 6.28 5.53
CA GLN A 141 15.76 5.55 4.34
C GLN A 141 14.84 6.44 3.51
N SER A 142 14.99 6.36 2.19
CA SER A 142 14.05 6.95 1.23
C SER A 142 12.71 6.21 1.25
N SER A 143 11.63 6.97 1.14
CA SER A 143 10.27 6.46 0.96
C SER A 143 9.57 7.22 -0.16
N PHE A 144 8.59 6.57 -0.79
CA PHE A 144 7.89 7.10 -1.96
C PHE A 144 6.37 6.99 -1.75
N VAL A 145 5.69 8.14 -1.74
CA VAL A 145 4.24 8.26 -1.61
C VAL A 145 3.74 9.50 -2.34
N ASP A 146 2.48 9.49 -2.79
CA ASP A 146 1.78 10.67 -3.30
C ASP A 146 1.33 11.56 -2.14
N PHE A 147 2.23 12.45 -1.69
CA PHE A 147 2.08 13.20 -0.45
C PHE A 147 1.09 14.36 -0.57
N ASP A 148 0.95 14.93 -1.76
CA ASP A 148 0.07 16.08 -2.03
C ASP A 148 -1.15 15.75 -2.89
N GLY A 149 -1.38 14.48 -3.22
CA GLY A 149 -2.58 14.00 -3.88
C GLY A 149 -2.67 14.43 -5.35
N ASP A 150 -1.53 14.61 -6.02
CA ASP A 150 -1.49 15.00 -7.44
C ASP A 150 -1.36 13.78 -8.38
N GLY A 151 -1.21 12.58 -7.83
CA GLY A 151 -1.04 11.32 -8.55
C GLY A 151 0.38 11.12 -9.08
N VAL A 152 1.40 11.73 -8.46
CA VAL A 152 2.84 11.49 -8.66
C VAL A 152 3.42 10.99 -7.34
N GLN A 153 4.50 10.21 -7.37
CA GLN A 153 5.17 9.76 -6.16
C GLN A 153 6.28 10.75 -5.79
N GLU A 154 6.23 11.31 -4.58
CA GLU A 154 7.27 12.15 -4.02
C GLU A 154 8.31 11.34 -3.24
N HIS A 155 9.54 11.84 -3.20
CA HIS A 155 10.61 11.28 -2.38
C HIS A 155 10.63 11.95 -1.01
N LEU A 156 10.28 11.19 0.04
CA LEU A 156 10.41 11.63 1.42
C LEU A 156 11.65 11.06 2.09
N LEU A 157 12.28 11.90 2.91
CA LEU A 157 13.56 11.61 3.54
C LEU A 157 13.58 12.09 5.00
N PRO A 158 13.51 11.18 5.99
CA PRO A 158 13.75 11.52 7.39
C PRO A 158 15.26 11.75 7.62
N VAL A 159 15.61 12.81 8.33
CA VAL A 159 17.00 13.23 8.52
C VAL A 159 17.28 13.75 9.93
N CYS A 160 18.56 13.79 10.28
CA CYS A 160 19.07 14.54 11.42
C CYS A 160 20.00 15.66 10.94
N GLU A 161 19.72 16.89 11.35
CA GLU A 161 20.51 18.07 10.99
C GLU A 161 21.83 18.18 11.77
N ASP A 162 21.95 17.44 12.87
CA ASP A 162 23.16 17.36 13.69
C ASP A 162 23.57 15.90 13.96
N ASP A 163 24.85 15.72 14.32
CA ASP A 163 25.46 14.39 14.54
C ASP A 163 24.85 13.66 15.76
N ALA A 164 24.33 14.41 16.73
CA ALA A 164 23.67 13.84 17.90
C ALA A 164 22.20 13.50 17.64
N CYS A 165 21.65 13.86 16.48
CA CYS A 165 20.23 13.83 16.14
C CYS A 165 19.34 14.43 17.23
N GLN A 166 19.66 15.66 17.64
CA GLN A 166 18.79 16.49 18.48
C GLN A 166 17.81 17.31 17.66
N ARG A 167 18.19 17.69 16.43
CA ARG A 167 17.34 18.34 15.44
C ARG A 167 17.02 17.36 14.32
N SER A 168 15.74 17.06 14.18
CA SER A 168 15.21 16.15 13.18
C SER A 168 14.33 16.91 12.20
N ALA A 169 14.29 16.41 10.97
CA ALA A 169 13.41 16.94 9.94
C ALA A 169 12.97 15.82 8.99
N ILE A 170 11.86 16.03 8.30
CA ILE A 170 11.46 15.27 7.13
C ILE A 170 11.48 16.22 5.95
N TYR A 171 12.28 15.90 4.94
CA TYR A 171 12.31 16.61 3.67
C TYR A 171 11.56 15.83 2.60
N LEU A 172 10.98 16.56 1.66
CA LEU A 172 10.31 16.04 0.49
C LEU A 172 10.95 16.62 -0.77
N SER A 173 11.03 15.82 -1.83
CA SER A 173 11.33 16.30 -3.17
C SER A 173 10.29 15.78 -4.17
N LYS A 174 9.84 16.68 -5.05
CA LYS A 174 8.91 16.37 -6.13
C LYS A 174 9.65 15.88 -7.37
N SER A 175 9.00 15.02 -8.15
CA SER A 175 9.49 14.62 -9.47
C SER A 175 9.71 15.85 -10.36
N GLY A 176 10.88 15.94 -11.00
CA GLY A 176 11.30 17.07 -11.84
C GLY A 176 11.78 18.31 -11.09
N SER A 177 11.78 18.30 -9.74
CA SER A 177 12.36 19.37 -8.92
C SER A 177 13.78 19.04 -8.50
N ALA A 178 14.63 20.07 -8.43
CA ALA A 178 15.98 19.96 -7.87
C ALA A 178 16.02 20.32 -6.37
N GLU A 179 14.88 20.73 -5.79
CA GLU A 179 14.82 21.27 -4.43
C GLU A 179 14.28 20.27 -3.42
N TRP A 180 14.75 20.44 -2.18
CA TRP A 180 14.27 19.73 -0.99
C TRP A 180 13.46 20.69 -0.13
N VAL A 181 12.21 20.32 0.16
CA VAL A 181 11.27 21.13 0.93
C VAL A 181 11.03 20.46 2.29
N PRO A 182 11.22 21.16 3.43
CA PRO A 182 10.91 20.58 4.73
C PRO A 182 9.40 20.50 4.94
N VAL A 183 8.89 19.28 5.15
CA VAL A 183 7.48 18.98 5.46
C VAL A 183 7.25 18.68 6.94
N LEU A 184 8.32 18.51 7.71
CA LEU A 184 8.30 18.46 9.18
C LEU A 184 9.65 18.91 9.73
N SER A 185 9.66 19.84 10.68
CA SER A 185 10.88 20.29 11.37
C SER A 185 10.68 20.61 12.85
N ASP A 186 9.44 20.84 13.27
CA ASP A 186 9.10 21.07 14.67
C ASP A 186 8.72 19.75 15.36
N PHE A 187 9.62 19.27 16.21
CA PHE A 187 9.44 18.08 17.05
C PHE A 187 9.26 18.44 18.54
N GLN A 188 8.88 19.69 18.83
CA GLN A 188 8.65 20.14 20.19
C GLN A 188 7.24 19.76 20.67
N SER A 189 7.16 19.08 21.82
CA SER A 189 5.91 18.78 22.51
C SER A 189 5.89 19.48 23.87
N ARG A 190 5.17 20.60 23.96
CA ARG A 190 5.10 21.46 25.17
C ARG A 190 6.51 21.91 25.64
N HIS A 191 7.10 21.20 26.60
CA HIS A 191 8.43 21.48 27.16
C HIS A 191 9.47 20.39 26.86
N GLU A 192 9.09 19.34 26.14
CA GLU A 192 9.97 18.26 25.74
C GLU A 192 10.31 18.39 24.25
N ILE A 193 11.54 18.04 23.90
CA ILE A 193 11.97 17.97 22.51
C ILE A 193 12.14 16.50 22.17
N TRP A 194 11.44 16.06 21.14
CA TRP A 194 11.58 14.73 20.57
C TRP A 194 12.46 14.78 19.33
N SER A 195 13.05 13.66 18.97
CA SER A 195 13.85 13.56 17.75
C SER A 195 13.89 12.13 17.24
N PHE A 196 14.31 11.97 15.99
CA PHE A 196 14.59 10.64 15.44
C PHE A 196 15.72 9.96 16.20
N ILE A 197 15.69 8.63 16.14
CA ILE A 197 16.79 7.80 16.61
C ILE A 197 17.69 7.54 15.41
N PRO A 198 19.01 7.85 15.50
CA PRO A 198 19.95 7.48 14.45
C PRO A 198 19.85 5.98 14.13
N GLY A 199 19.62 5.66 12.86
CA GLY A 199 19.47 4.29 12.41
C GLY A 199 20.73 3.45 12.65
N LYS A 200 20.54 2.16 12.92
CA LYS A 200 21.60 1.15 12.92
C LYS A 200 21.44 0.27 11.68
N PRO A 201 22.48 -0.47 11.24
CA PRO A 201 22.35 -1.36 10.07
C PRO A 201 21.20 -2.38 10.18
N SER A 202 20.89 -2.86 11.39
CA SER A 202 19.79 -3.80 11.64
C SER A 202 18.40 -3.15 11.72
N GLN A 203 18.36 -1.81 11.85
CA GLN A 203 17.15 -1.04 12.10
C GLN A 203 17.42 0.41 11.66
N PRO A 204 17.33 0.68 10.36
CA PRO A 204 17.61 2.01 9.85
C PRO A 204 16.49 2.98 10.25
N LEU A 205 16.78 4.27 10.19
CA LEU A 205 15.78 5.32 10.36
C LEU A 205 14.85 5.32 9.14
N ALA A 206 13.62 4.87 9.31
CA ALA A 206 12.62 4.78 8.26
C ALA A 206 11.27 5.33 8.74
N LEU A 207 10.43 5.72 7.78
CA LEU A 207 9.02 6.08 7.99
C LEU A 207 8.16 4.99 7.35
N HIS A 208 7.06 4.63 8.01
CA HIS A 208 6.08 3.69 7.48
C HIS A 208 4.79 4.42 7.15
N PHE A 209 4.35 4.31 5.90
CA PHE A 209 3.24 5.11 5.38
C PHE A 209 1.94 4.33 5.30
N GLY A 210 0.84 5.04 5.46
CA GLY A 210 -0.51 4.53 5.35
C GLY A 210 -1.50 5.65 5.58
N ASP A 211 -2.60 5.67 4.83
CA ASP A 211 -3.69 6.61 5.00
C ASP A 211 -4.59 6.10 6.14
N TYR A 212 -4.37 6.59 7.37
CA TYR A 212 -5.04 6.02 8.56
C TYR A 212 -6.46 6.56 8.75
N ASN A 213 -6.77 7.72 8.16
CA ASN A 213 -8.06 8.41 8.26
C ASN A 213 -8.86 8.38 6.94
N LEU A 214 -8.32 7.71 5.91
CA LEU A 214 -8.90 7.51 4.58
C LEU A 214 -9.21 8.82 3.85
N ASP A 215 -8.45 9.89 4.11
CA ASP A 215 -8.66 11.20 3.51
C ASP A 215 -8.04 11.35 2.11
N GLY A 216 -7.30 10.34 1.64
CA GLY A 216 -6.63 10.28 0.34
C GLY A 216 -5.20 10.79 0.37
N PHE A 217 -4.68 11.17 1.53
CA PHE A 217 -3.31 11.60 1.69
C PHE A 217 -2.56 10.68 2.65
N PRO A 218 -1.44 10.08 2.24
CA PRO A 218 -0.69 9.16 3.09
C PRO A 218 -0.14 9.83 4.35
N ASP A 219 -0.44 9.24 5.51
CA ASP A 219 0.16 9.56 6.81
C ASP A 219 1.39 8.69 7.07
N ALA A 220 2.07 8.92 8.19
CA ALA A 220 3.25 8.13 8.56
C ALA A 220 3.28 7.74 10.05
N LEU A 221 3.89 6.59 10.34
CA LEU A 221 4.33 6.20 11.67
C LEU A 221 5.84 6.36 11.79
N ALA A 222 6.28 6.92 12.90
CA ALA A 222 7.69 7.08 13.22
C ALA A 222 7.97 6.78 14.69
N VAL A 223 9.16 6.24 14.96
CA VAL A 223 9.66 6.11 16.33
C VAL A 223 10.55 7.30 16.68
N LEU A 224 10.17 7.99 17.74
CA LEU A 224 10.90 9.14 18.26
C LEU A 224 11.44 8.83 19.65
N ARG A 225 12.52 9.53 20.02
CA ARG A 225 13.05 9.54 21.39
C ARG A 225 12.92 10.92 22.00
N ASN A 226 12.67 10.96 23.30
CA ASN A 226 12.77 12.20 24.06
C ASN A 226 14.26 12.54 24.25
N THR A 227 14.68 13.74 23.86
CA THR A 227 16.07 14.19 23.94
C THR A 227 16.56 14.43 25.37
N SER A 228 15.65 14.70 26.31
CA SER A 228 15.94 14.96 27.72
C SER A 228 15.88 13.68 28.58
N GLY A 229 15.31 12.60 28.04
CA GLY A 229 15.15 11.31 28.72
C GLY A 229 15.66 10.13 27.89
N SER A 230 15.27 8.92 28.28
CA SER A 230 15.57 7.68 27.54
C SER A 230 14.36 7.07 26.85
N GLY A 231 13.18 7.68 26.97
CA GLY A 231 11.94 7.13 26.43
C GLY A 231 11.91 7.15 24.90
N GLN A 232 11.64 5.98 24.30
CA GLN A 232 11.35 5.82 22.87
C GLN A 232 9.90 5.39 22.69
N GLN A 233 9.19 6.04 21.77
CA GLN A 233 7.76 5.80 21.52
C GLN A 233 7.44 5.96 20.05
N ALA A 234 6.39 5.28 19.60
CA ALA A 234 5.85 5.46 18.27
C ALA A 234 4.87 6.63 18.27
N PHE A 235 4.88 7.42 17.19
CA PHE A 235 3.99 8.55 16.98
C PHE A 235 3.38 8.49 15.59
N LEU A 236 2.12 8.90 15.51
CA LEU A 236 1.40 9.13 14.26
C LEU A 236 1.73 10.54 13.75
N LEU A 237 2.14 10.61 12.50
CA LEU A 237 2.40 11.83 11.74
C LEU A 237 1.29 11.97 10.71
N GLU A 238 0.29 12.79 11.03
CA GLU A 238 -0.83 13.04 10.12
C GLU A 238 -0.43 14.03 9.04
N ASN A 239 -0.76 13.74 7.79
CA ASN A 239 -0.55 14.64 6.68
C ASN A 239 -1.68 15.68 6.65
N VAL A 240 -1.34 16.96 6.76
CA VAL A 240 -2.29 18.08 6.88
C VAL A 240 -1.96 19.20 5.90
N PRO A 241 -2.90 20.12 5.61
CA PRO A 241 -2.60 21.31 4.84
C PRO A 241 -1.46 22.13 5.45
N CYS A 242 -0.54 22.59 4.61
CA CYS A 242 0.61 23.36 5.03
C CYS A 242 0.17 24.68 5.70
N ASN A 243 0.71 24.94 6.88
CA ASN A 243 0.47 26.18 7.63
C ASN A 243 1.73 27.06 7.80
N SER A 244 2.87 26.62 7.24
CA SER A 244 4.17 27.28 7.36
C SER A 244 4.67 27.74 5.98
N PRO A 245 5.35 28.91 5.86
CA PRO A 245 5.97 29.32 4.61
C PRO A 245 6.98 28.30 4.05
N SER A 246 7.54 27.44 4.89
CA SER A 246 8.55 26.46 4.51
C SER A 246 8.02 25.32 3.63
N CYS A 247 6.75 24.96 3.78
CA CYS A 247 6.10 23.87 3.03
C CYS A 247 5.19 24.38 1.90
N GLN A 248 5.13 25.70 1.67
CA GLN A 248 4.19 26.34 0.73
C GLN A 248 4.30 25.78 -0.69
N ALA A 249 5.51 25.40 -1.12
CA ALA A 249 5.76 24.82 -2.45
C ALA A 249 5.12 23.44 -2.66
N VAL A 250 4.88 22.70 -1.57
CA VAL A 250 4.22 21.38 -1.57
C VAL A 250 2.74 21.50 -1.19
N GLY A 251 2.38 22.50 -0.37
CA GLY A 251 0.99 22.73 0.07
C GLY A 251 0.53 21.82 1.21
N ARG A 252 1.36 20.85 1.63
CA ARG A 252 1.09 19.87 2.70
C ARG A 252 2.27 19.78 3.67
N MET A 253 2.02 19.31 4.89
CA MET A 253 3.03 19.07 5.92
C MET A 253 2.59 17.95 6.87
N PHE A 254 3.51 17.42 7.67
CA PHE A 254 3.14 16.52 8.77
C PHE A 254 2.81 17.27 10.05
N HIS A 255 1.84 16.74 10.79
CA HIS A 255 1.50 17.11 12.15
C HIS A 255 1.68 15.90 13.08
N ILE A 256 2.45 16.08 14.16
CA ILE A 256 2.71 15.00 15.12
C ILE A 256 1.57 14.93 16.13
N HIS A 257 0.92 13.76 16.22
CA HIS A 257 -0.08 13.47 17.24
C HIS A 257 0.58 13.08 18.57
N TRP A 258 0.77 14.06 19.45
CA TRP A 258 1.42 13.86 20.74
C TRP A 258 0.55 13.15 21.80
N ASP A 259 -0.76 13.33 21.75
CA ASP A 259 -1.70 12.91 22.79
C ASP A 259 -2.41 11.57 22.48
N GLN A 260 -1.81 10.69 21.67
CA GLN A 260 -2.33 9.35 21.38
C GLN A 260 -2.04 8.38 22.53
N SER A 261 -3.07 8.08 23.34
CA SER A 261 -2.93 7.27 24.57
C SER A 261 -2.40 5.87 24.30
N ASP A 262 -2.86 5.22 23.23
CA ASP A 262 -2.57 3.80 22.97
C ASP A 262 -1.14 3.61 22.48
N LEU A 263 -0.68 4.47 21.57
CA LEU A 263 0.73 4.54 21.15
C LEU A 263 1.63 5.00 22.30
N GLY A 264 1.19 6.00 23.06
CA GLY A 264 1.89 6.55 24.22
C GLY A 264 2.03 5.58 25.40
N ALA A 265 1.22 4.52 25.46
CA ALA A 265 1.35 3.47 26.47
C ALA A 265 2.52 2.52 26.16
N ILE A 266 2.92 2.39 24.89
CA ILE A 266 4.00 1.49 24.46
C ILE A 266 5.34 2.20 24.63
N ARG A 267 6.08 1.83 25.67
CA ARG A 267 7.44 2.31 25.93
C ARG A 267 8.47 1.47 25.17
N ASN A 268 9.63 2.06 24.92
CA ASN A 268 10.75 1.41 24.22
C ASN A 268 10.35 0.84 22.86
N ALA A 269 9.49 1.58 22.13
CA ALA A 269 9.14 1.22 20.77
C ALA A 269 10.40 1.25 19.89
N THR A 270 10.55 0.24 19.04
CA THR A 270 11.66 0.12 18.08
C THR A 270 11.15 0.34 16.66
N MET A 271 9.94 -0.13 16.34
CA MET A 271 9.37 -0.03 15.00
C MET A 271 7.86 0.08 15.10
N ALA A 272 7.24 0.81 14.18
CA ALA A 272 5.80 0.91 14.07
C ALA A 272 5.42 0.95 12.60
N THR A 273 4.44 0.14 12.20
CA THR A 273 3.96 0.09 10.81
C THR A 273 2.44 -0.02 10.79
N PHE A 274 1.85 0.37 9.67
CA PHE A 274 0.44 0.15 9.42
C PHE A 274 0.18 -1.29 8.95
N PHE A 275 -0.95 -1.86 9.36
CA PHE A 275 -1.44 -3.14 8.86
C PHE A 275 -2.96 -3.20 8.94
N ASP A 276 -3.64 -3.72 7.92
CA ASP A 276 -5.10 -3.93 7.94
C ASP A 276 -5.37 -5.32 8.55
N ILE A 277 -5.44 -5.40 9.89
CA ILE A 277 -5.50 -6.66 10.64
C ILE A 277 -6.85 -7.35 10.41
N TYR A 278 -7.91 -6.55 10.26
CA TYR A 278 -9.28 -7.03 10.13
C TYR A 278 -9.72 -7.20 8.66
N GLU A 279 -8.85 -6.88 7.69
CA GLU A 279 -9.14 -6.91 6.26
C GLU A 279 -10.40 -6.08 5.90
N ASP A 280 -10.59 -4.96 6.60
CA ASP A 280 -11.72 -4.03 6.43
C ASP A 280 -11.34 -2.73 5.72
N GLY A 281 -10.06 -2.59 5.33
CA GLY A 281 -9.51 -1.43 4.63
C GLY A 281 -9.16 -0.25 5.52
N ILE A 282 -9.42 -0.33 6.83
CA ILE A 282 -8.95 0.64 7.81
C ILE A 282 -7.59 0.17 8.32
N LEU A 283 -6.58 1.04 8.22
CA LEU A 283 -5.24 0.69 8.65
C LEU A 283 -5.13 0.74 10.18
N ASP A 284 -4.88 -0.42 10.78
CA ASP A 284 -4.46 -0.58 12.17
C ASP A 284 -2.94 -0.37 12.31
N MET A 285 -2.43 -0.45 13.53
CA MET A 285 -1.00 -0.24 13.81
C MET A 285 -0.38 -1.44 14.49
N LEU A 286 0.76 -1.89 13.97
CA LEU A 286 1.63 -2.87 14.62
C LEU A 286 2.86 -2.13 15.19
N VAL A 287 3.11 -2.30 16.47
CA VAL A 287 4.26 -1.68 17.16
C VAL A 287 5.13 -2.76 17.79
N LEU A 288 6.40 -2.75 17.44
CA LEU A 288 7.43 -3.59 18.06
C LEU A 288 8.09 -2.80 19.18
N SER A 289 8.21 -3.41 20.36
CA SER A 289 8.87 -2.82 21.53
C SER A 289 9.87 -3.77 22.16
N GLN A 290 10.84 -3.20 22.87
CA GLN A 290 11.81 -3.97 23.63
C GLN A 290 11.38 -4.09 25.11
N ALA A 291 11.35 -5.32 25.62
CA ALA A 291 11.06 -5.57 27.03
C ALA A 291 12.16 -4.98 27.95
N GLU A 292 11.76 -4.43 29.11
CA GLU A 292 12.69 -3.73 30.03
C GLU A 292 13.82 -4.63 30.56
N ASP A 293 13.56 -5.93 30.75
CA ASP A 293 14.48 -6.87 31.41
C ASP A 293 15.00 -8.00 30.49
N LYS A 294 14.66 -8.01 29.19
CA LYS A 294 15.05 -9.08 28.24
C LYS A 294 15.42 -8.54 26.87
N LYS A 295 16.18 -9.35 26.11
CA LYS A 295 16.39 -9.14 24.66
C LYS A 295 15.15 -9.44 23.81
N ASP A 296 14.05 -9.87 24.44
CA ASP A 296 12.84 -10.28 23.75
C ASP A 296 12.10 -9.04 23.22
N LEU A 297 11.59 -9.18 21.99
CA LEU A 297 10.76 -8.18 21.34
C LEU A 297 9.28 -8.53 21.55
N ILE A 298 8.47 -7.52 21.82
CA ILE A 298 7.02 -7.66 22.03
C ILE A 298 6.32 -6.96 20.88
N ILE A 299 5.42 -7.68 20.22
CA ILE A 299 4.55 -7.15 19.17
C ILE A 299 3.24 -6.72 19.82
N HIS A 300 2.86 -5.46 19.60
CA HIS A 300 1.58 -4.89 19.99
C HIS A 300 0.75 -4.65 18.73
N ALA A 301 -0.52 -5.02 18.76
CA ALA A 301 -1.49 -4.74 17.71
C ALA A 301 -2.51 -3.76 18.26
N LEU A 302 -2.57 -2.56 17.69
CA LEU A 302 -3.47 -1.50 18.08
C LEU A 302 -4.53 -1.34 17.01
N LYS A 303 -5.78 -1.56 17.40
CA LYS A 303 -6.92 -1.35 16.50
C LYS A 303 -7.16 0.14 16.28
N ASN A 304 -7.28 0.55 15.03
CA ASN A 304 -7.76 1.87 14.68
C ASN A 304 -9.29 1.92 14.79
N ASN A 305 -9.81 2.65 15.77
CA ASN A 305 -11.26 2.81 16.00
C ASN A 305 -11.83 3.98 15.18
N PHE A 306 -11.26 4.29 14.02
CA PHE A 306 -11.80 5.29 13.12
C PHE A 306 -13.21 4.89 12.67
N GLU A 307 -14.23 5.56 13.22
CA GLU A 307 -15.62 5.33 12.85
C GLU A 307 -15.87 5.92 11.45
N ALA A 308 -16.19 5.03 10.51
CA ALA A 308 -16.20 5.30 9.08
C ALA A 308 -17.30 6.30 8.66
N ASP A 309 -16.89 7.54 8.42
CA ASP A 309 -17.55 8.46 7.48
C ASP A 309 -16.74 8.63 6.18
N ALA A 310 -15.57 8.00 6.07
CA ALA A 310 -14.70 8.07 4.89
C ALA A 310 -14.66 6.73 4.14
N TYR A 311 -14.52 6.84 2.82
CA TYR A 311 -14.50 5.71 1.91
C TYR A 311 -13.07 5.37 1.49
N PHE A 312 -12.84 4.12 1.07
CA PHE A 312 -11.56 3.69 0.50
C PHE A 312 -11.77 2.83 -0.74
N VAL A 313 -10.70 2.61 -1.49
CA VAL A 313 -10.59 1.51 -2.45
C VAL A 313 -9.31 0.73 -2.15
N LYS A 314 -9.43 -0.59 -2.05
CA LYS A 314 -8.30 -1.51 -1.84
C LYS A 314 -8.00 -2.19 -3.16
N VAL A 315 -6.79 -2.03 -3.68
CA VAL A 315 -6.40 -2.58 -5.00
C VAL A 315 -5.20 -3.51 -4.83
N MET A 316 -5.39 -4.76 -5.25
CA MET A 316 -4.34 -5.78 -5.33
C MET A 316 -4.12 -6.17 -6.78
N VAL A 317 -2.91 -5.97 -7.28
CA VAL A 317 -2.51 -6.36 -8.63
C VAL A 317 -1.75 -7.68 -8.56
N LEU A 318 -2.25 -8.69 -9.26
CA LEU A 318 -1.63 -10.02 -9.30
C LEU A 318 -0.63 -10.16 -10.45
N SER A 319 0.24 -11.17 -10.39
CA SER A 319 1.17 -11.46 -11.48
C SER A 319 0.44 -11.85 -12.77
N GLY A 320 -0.65 -12.62 -12.68
CA GLY A 320 -1.49 -12.95 -13.83
C GLY A 320 -0.80 -13.84 -14.86
N LEU A 321 0.06 -14.77 -14.49
CA LEU A 321 0.80 -15.64 -15.44
C LEU A 321 -0.10 -16.60 -16.23
N CYS A 322 -1.22 -17.00 -15.66
CA CYS A 322 -2.18 -17.94 -16.27
C CYS A 322 -3.61 -17.66 -15.75
N SER A 323 -4.62 -18.06 -16.53
CA SER A 323 -6.03 -17.74 -16.23
C SER A 323 -6.86 -18.91 -15.69
N ASN A 324 -6.91 -20.06 -16.39
CA ASN A 324 -7.71 -21.21 -15.96
C ASN A 324 -6.88 -22.50 -15.98
N ASP A 325 -6.25 -22.82 -17.12
CA ASP A 325 -5.44 -24.03 -17.29
C ASP A 325 -3.96 -23.72 -17.02
N CYS A 326 -3.60 -23.66 -15.74
CA CYS A 326 -2.22 -23.38 -15.34
C CYS A 326 -1.38 -24.66 -15.33
N PRO A 327 -0.08 -24.57 -15.70
CA PRO A 327 0.84 -25.70 -15.56
C PRO A 327 0.88 -26.25 -14.12
N GLU A 328 1.05 -27.57 -13.97
CA GLU A 328 1.18 -28.24 -12.67
C GLU A 328 -0.04 -28.10 -11.73
N ASP A 329 -1.23 -27.79 -12.27
CA ASP A 329 -2.47 -27.60 -11.50
C ASP A 329 -2.32 -26.55 -10.36
N VAL A 330 -1.45 -25.55 -10.56
CA VAL A 330 -1.32 -24.42 -9.63
C VAL A 330 -2.53 -23.50 -9.70
N MET A 331 -2.81 -22.81 -8.60
CA MET A 331 -3.92 -21.86 -8.55
C MET A 331 -3.72 -20.73 -9.57
N PRO A 332 -4.76 -20.35 -10.33
CA PRO A 332 -4.64 -19.34 -11.37
C PRO A 332 -4.40 -17.94 -10.83
N PHE A 333 -3.99 -17.04 -11.73
CA PHE A 333 -3.76 -15.60 -11.52
C PHE A 333 -2.54 -15.23 -10.67
N GLY A 334 -1.95 -16.17 -9.93
CA GLY A 334 -0.73 -15.94 -9.17
C GLY A 334 -0.94 -15.13 -7.88
N VAL A 335 0.11 -14.42 -7.45
CA VAL A 335 0.15 -13.65 -6.18
C VAL A 335 0.44 -12.16 -6.44
N ASN A 336 0.48 -11.36 -5.39
CA ASN A 336 0.78 -9.93 -5.42
C ASN A 336 2.12 -9.63 -6.14
N GLN A 337 2.06 -8.78 -7.16
CA GLN A 337 3.20 -8.42 -8.01
C GLN A 337 3.97 -7.21 -7.46
N PRO A 338 5.33 -7.19 -7.49
CA PRO A 338 6.13 -5.99 -7.22
C PRO A 338 6.20 -5.02 -8.40
N GLY A 339 6.03 -3.73 -8.13
CA GLY A 339 6.14 -2.66 -9.13
C GLY A 339 4.85 -2.14 -9.79
N PRO A 340 3.66 -2.77 -9.71
CA PRO A 340 2.45 -2.17 -10.24
C PRO A 340 2.19 -0.78 -9.67
N TYR A 341 1.72 0.11 -10.54
CA TYR A 341 1.32 1.46 -10.18
C TYR A 341 -0.19 1.58 -10.24
N VAL A 342 -0.81 2.00 -9.14
CA VAL A 342 -2.25 2.22 -9.03
C VAL A 342 -2.49 3.71 -8.86
N MET A 343 -3.37 4.28 -9.68
CA MET A 343 -3.77 5.67 -9.57
C MET A 343 -5.28 5.78 -9.73
N TYR A 344 -5.92 6.62 -8.95
CA TYR A 344 -7.28 7.02 -9.22
C TYR A 344 -7.39 8.51 -9.55
N THR A 345 -8.45 8.84 -10.26
CA THR A 345 -8.94 10.21 -10.42
C THR A 345 -10.43 10.22 -10.15
N THR A 346 -10.88 11.18 -9.33
CA THR A 346 -12.29 11.40 -9.07
C THR A 346 -12.57 12.88 -8.78
N VAL A 347 -13.83 13.23 -8.54
CA VAL A 347 -14.27 14.57 -8.20
C VAL A 347 -14.85 14.56 -6.79
N ASP A 348 -14.44 15.52 -5.96
CA ASP A 348 -14.96 15.67 -4.61
C ASP A 348 -16.36 16.32 -4.58
N SER A 349 -16.93 16.53 -3.39
CA SER A 349 -18.24 17.21 -3.26
C SER A 349 -18.26 18.67 -3.70
N ASN A 350 -17.10 19.32 -3.73
CA ASN A 350 -16.96 20.72 -4.14
C ASN A 350 -16.81 20.85 -5.66
N GLY A 351 -16.62 19.73 -6.37
CA GLY A 351 -16.35 19.71 -7.80
C GLY A 351 -14.87 19.78 -8.15
N ASP A 352 -13.99 19.69 -7.15
CA ASP A 352 -12.54 19.71 -7.34
C ASP A 352 -12.02 18.32 -7.70
N LEU A 353 -11.06 18.27 -8.62
CA LEU A 353 -10.40 17.03 -9.00
C LEU A 353 -9.55 16.51 -7.83
N LYS A 354 -9.73 15.23 -7.50
CA LYS A 354 -8.96 14.52 -6.50
C LYS A 354 -8.25 13.35 -7.16
N ASN A 355 -6.93 13.30 -6.98
CA ASN A 355 -6.12 12.17 -7.39
C ASN A 355 -5.49 11.52 -6.17
N ALA A 356 -5.16 10.25 -6.29
CA ALA A 356 -4.16 9.63 -5.43
C ALA A 356 -3.48 8.50 -6.21
N SER A 357 -2.23 8.20 -5.86
CA SER A 357 -1.54 7.04 -6.39
C SER A 357 -0.67 6.32 -5.37
N ALA A 358 -0.42 5.05 -5.64
CA ALA A 358 0.46 4.21 -4.84
C ALA A 358 1.15 3.14 -5.71
N GLY A 359 2.41 2.87 -5.39
CA GLY A 359 3.13 1.70 -5.90
C GLY A 359 2.91 0.47 -5.02
N GLN A 360 2.66 -0.69 -5.63
CA GLN A 360 2.55 -1.95 -4.92
C GLN A 360 3.93 -2.58 -4.73
N LEU A 361 4.29 -2.89 -3.47
CA LEU A 361 5.53 -3.60 -3.09
C LEU A 361 6.79 -2.99 -3.72
N SER A 362 6.93 -1.67 -3.66
CA SER A 362 8.07 -0.97 -4.25
C SER A 362 9.40 -1.20 -3.52
N GLN A 363 9.39 -1.63 -2.26
CA GLN A 363 10.59 -1.84 -1.45
C GLN A 363 10.49 -3.15 -0.65
N SER A 364 11.58 -3.92 -0.60
CA SER A 364 11.61 -5.22 0.12
C SER A 364 12.70 -5.36 1.18
N ALA A 365 13.67 -4.43 1.20
CA ALA A 365 14.84 -4.52 2.07
C ALA A 365 14.64 -3.72 3.37
N HIS A 366 15.34 -4.15 4.42
CA HIS A 366 15.50 -3.46 5.70
C HIS A 366 14.20 -3.08 6.40
N PHE A 367 13.27 -4.03 6.48
CA PHE A 367 11.95 -3.86 7.09
C PHE A 367 11.13 -2.76 6.43
N SER A 368 10.99 -2.74 5.10
CA SER A 368 10.07 -1.81 4.42
C SER A 368 8.60 -1.98 4.86
N LEU A 369 8.20 -3.21 5.24
CA LEU A 369 6.91 -3.57 5.84
C LEU A 369 5.68 -3.06 5.07
N GLN A 370 5.77 -3.06 3.75
CA GLN A 370 4.65 -2.66 2.88
C GLN A 370 3.53 -3.72 2.89
N LEU A 371 2.30 -3.24 2.69
CA LEU A 371 1.14 -4.10 2.51
C LEU A 371 1.24 -4.85 1.17
N PRO A 372 0.64 -6.06 1.07
CA PRO A 372 0.62 -6.83 -0.19
C PRO A 372 -0.36 -6.25 -1.23
N TYR A 373 -1.02 -5.14 -0.90
CA TYR A 373 -1.99 -4.41 -1.72
C TYR A 373 -1.88 -2.92 -1.41
N THR A 374 -2.50 -2.10 -2.23
CA THR A 374 -2.62 -0.65 -2.00
C THR A 374 -3.98 -0.34 -1.39
N VAL A 375 -4.02 0.56 -0.41
CA VAL A 375 -5.25 1.13 0.15
C VAL A 375 -5.20 2.61 -0.13
N LEU A 376 -6.21 3.10 -0.83
CA LEU A 376 -6.32 4.49 -1.24
C LEU A 376 -7.59 5.09 -0.63
N GLY A 377 -7.44 6.07 0.26
CA GLY A 377 -8.57 6.78 0.84
C GLY A 377 -9.24 7.70 -0.19
N LEU A 378 -10.55 7.81 -0.07
CA LEU A 378 -11.41 8.61 -0.95
C LEU A 378 -12.03 9.80 -0.20
N GLY A 379 -11.95 9.84 1.13
CA GLY A 379 -12.58 10.85 1.97
C GLY A 379 -14.09 10.62 2.12
N ARG A 380 -14.82 11.64 2.61
CA ARG A 380 -16.19 11.47 3.12
C ARG A 380 -17.32 11.45 2.07
N SER A 381 -16.99 11.59 0.79
CA SER A 381 -18.02 11.85 -0.23
C SER A 381 -17.73 11.24 -1.59
N ALA A 382 -17.32 9.98 -1.62
CA ALA A 382 -17.21 9.22 -2.86
C ALA A 382 -18.49 8.42 -3.08
N ASN A 383 -19.25 8.75 -4.13
CA ASN A 383 -20.38 7.92 -4.58
C ASN A 383 -19.89 6.76 -5.45
N PHE A 384 -18.93 7.06 -6.31
CA PHE A 384 -18.19 6.13 -7.15
C PHE A 384 -16.85 6.78 -7.48
N LEU A 385 -15.87 5.94 -7.79
CA LEU A 385 -14.60 6.39 -8.32
C LEU A 385 -14.70 6.48 -9.83
N ASP A 386 -14.43 7.67 -10.39
CA ASP A 386 -14.60 7.93 -11.82
C ASP A 386 -13.65 7.09 -12.66
N HIS A 387 -12.35 7.14 -12.33
CA HIS A 387 -11.30 6.46 -13.08
C HIS A 387 -10.31 5.79 -12.11
N LEU A 388 -10.02 4.51 -12.37
CA LEU A 388 -8.94 3.77 -11.75
C LEU A 388 -8.02 3.24 -12.84
N PHE A 389 -6.74 3.60 -12.74
CA PHE A 389 -5.69 3.17 -13.64
C PHE A 389 -4.76 2.20 -12.93
N VAL A 390 -4.43 1.09 -13.60
CA VAL A 390 -3.36 0.19 -13.16
C VAL A 390 -2.34 0.02 -14.26
N GLY A 391 -1.08 0.26 -13.93
CA GLY A 391 0.08 -0.01 -14.76
C GLY A 391 0.93 -1.16 -14.20
N ILE A 392 1.61 -1.88 -15.09
CA ILE A 392 2.58 -2.92 -14.72
C ILE A 392 3.89 -2.72 -15.49
N PRO A 393 5.02 -3.29 -15.02
CA PRO A 393 6.30 -3.19 -15.70
C PRO A 393 6.26 -3.66 -17.17
N ARG A 394 7.05 -3.01 -18.03
CA ARG A 394 7.16 -3.35 -19.46
C ARG A 394 8.19 -4.43 -19.71
N GLN A 395 7.96 -5.28 -20.70
CA GLN A 395 8.99 -6.21 -21.16
C GLN A 395 10.04 -5.50 -22.02
N THR A 396 11.26 -6.06 -22.04
CA THR A 396 12.34 -5.53 -22.87
C THR A 396 11.96 -5.53 -24.36
N GLY A 397 11.98 -4.35 -24.97
CA GLY A 397 11.64 -4.12 -26.38
C GLY A 397 10.19 -3.71 -26.62
N GLU A 398 9.33 -3.73 -25.61
CA GLU A 398 7.96 -3.21 -25.72
C GLU A 398 7.94 -1.68 -25.59
N THR A 399 7.34 -1.01 -26.57
CA THR A 399 7.21 0.45 -26.57
C THR A 399 5.86 0.93 -26.00
N GLU A 400 4.85 0.07 -26.02
CA GLU A 400 3.51 0.39 -25.52
C GLU A 400 3.45 0.30 -24.00
N ILE A 401 2.67 1.20 -23.39
CA ILE A 401 2.46 1.22 -21.96
C ILE A 401 1.46 0.13 -21.58
N ARG A 402 1.87 -0.80 -20.72
CA ARG A 402 0.98 -1.84 -20.17
C ARG A 402 0.14 -1.24 -19.06
N LYS A 403 -0.96 -0.57 -19.43
CA LYS A 403 -1.92 0.00 -18.49
C LYS A 403 -3.36 -0.24 -18.90
N GLN A 404 -4.24 -0.36 -17.91
CA GLN A 404 -5.67 -0.46 -18.10
C GLN A 404 -6.43 0.50 -17.20
N GLU A 405 -7.57 0.96 -17.69
CA GLU A 405 -8.49 1.85 -17.01
C GLU A 405 -9.80 1.12 -16.70
N TRP A 406 -10.29 1.28 -15.48
CA TRP A 406 -11.66 0.93 -15.09
C TRP A 406 -12.38 2.18 -14.60
N THR A 407 -13.69 2.21 -14.83
CA THR A 407 -14.53 3.36 -14.47
C THR A 407 -15.65 2.94 -13.53
N ALA A 408 -16.19 3.90 -12.79
CA ALA A 408 -17.31 3.72 -11.87
C ALA A 408 -17.08 2.60 -10.84
N ILE A 409 -15.91 2.60 -10.19
CA ILE A 409 -15.61 1.63 -9.13
C ILE A 409 -16.38 1.99 -7.86
N ILE A 410 -17.00 0.99 -7.24
CA ILE A 410 -17.78 1.15 -6.01
C ILE A 410 -16.81 1.35 -4.83
N PRO A 411 -16.97 2.39 -4.00
CA PRO A 411 -16.15 2.58 -2.79
C PRO A 411 -16.36 1.48 -1.75
N ASN A 412 -15.47 1.40 -0.76
CA ASN A 412 -15.43 0.35 0.27
C ASN A 412 -15.42 -1.06 -0.31
N SER A 413 -14.63 -1.21 -1.38
CA SER A 413 -14.48 -2.47 -2.10
C SER A 413 -13.01 -2.86 -2.21
N GLN A 414 -12.80 -4.16 -2.37
CA GLN A 414 -11.53 -4.73 -2.74
C GLN A 414 -11.56 -5.10 -4.21
N LEU A 415 -10.65 -4.51 -4.98
CA LEU A 415 -10.45 -4.80 -6.38
C LEU A 415 -9.20 -5.67 -6.55
N ILE A 416 -9.39 -6.88 -7.08
CA ILE A 416 -8.29 -7.76 -7.47
C ILE A 416 -8.12 -7.65 -8.98
N VAL A 417 -7.02 -7.03 -9.40
CA VAL A 417 -6.67 -6.83 -10.80
C VAL A 417 -5.80 -7.99 -11.29
N ILE A 418 -6.27 -8.61 -12.37
CA ILE A 418 -5.63 -9.76 -13.01
C ILE A 418 -5.18 -9.29 -14.40
N PRO A 419 -3.89 -8.93 -14.56
CA PRO A 419 -3.37 -8.39 -15.81
C PRO A 419 -3.11 -9.50 -16.84
N TYR A 420 -4.11 -10.28 -17.23
CA TYR A 420 -3.95 -11.37 -18.20
C TYR A 420 -4.89 -11.21 -19.41
N PRO A 421 -4.42 -11.46 -20.64
CA PRO A 421 -3.02 -11.66 -21.03
C PRO A 421 -2.22 -10.35 -20.92
N HIS A 422 -0.93 -10.49 -20.62
CA HIS A 422 -0.01 -9.41 -20.28
C HIS A 422 0.18 -8.33 -21.35
N ASP A 423 0.15 -8.76 -22.61
CA ASP A 423 0.38 -7.99 -23.83
C ASP A 423 -0.86 -7.22 -24.31
N ASN A 424 -2.05 -7.54 -23.79
CA ASN A 424 -3.30 -6.88 -24.16
C ASN A 424 -4.04 -6.32 -22.94
N PRO A 425 -3.67 -5.10 -22.49
CA PRO A 425 -4.27 -4.46 -21.33
C PRO A 425 -5.80 -4.35 -21.35
N ARG A 426 -6.40 -4.23 -22.54
CA ARG A 426 -7.87 -4.15 -22.67
C ARG A 426 -8.60 -5.42 -22.26
N SER A 427 -7.91 -6.55 -22.26
CA SER A 427 -8.47 -7.85 -21.88
C SER A 427 -8.31 -8.16 -20.39
N TRP A 428 -7.59 -7.31 -19.65
CA TRP A 428 -7.40 -7.50 -18.22
C TRP A 428 -8.72 -7.46 -17.48
N SER A 429 -8.82 -8.30 -16.46
CA SER A 429 -10.03 -8.40 -15.65
C SER A 429 -9.78 -7.84 -14.25
N ALA A 430 -10.81 -7.25 -13.68
CA ALA A 430 -10.80 -6.81 -12.30
C ALA A 430 -12.00 -7.43 -11.57
N LYS A 431 -11.73 -8.14 -10.48
CA LYS A 431 -12.76 -8.77 -9.64
C LYS A 431 -13.01 -7.87 -8.44
N LEU A 432 -14.24 -7.37 -8.34
CA LEU A 432 -14.68 -6.51 -7.26
C LEU A 432 -15.31 -7.38 -6.15
N TYR A 433 -14.78 -7.28 -4.95
CA TYR A 433 -15.33 -7.87 -3.74
C TYR A 433 -15.88 -6.76 -2.85
N LEU A 434 -17.11 -6.93 -2.41
CA LEU A 434 -17.77 -6.03 -1.48
C LEU A 434 -17.76 -6.70 -0.11
N THR A 435 -17.18 -6.04 0.89
CA THR A 435 -17.28 -6.50 2.27
C THR A 435 -18.69 -6.20 2.76
N PRO A 436 -19.54 -7.21 3.03
CA PRO A 436 -20.90 -6.97 3.47
C PRO A 436 -20.88 -6.32 4.85
N SER A 437 -21.45 -5.12 4.97
CA SER A 437 -21.65 -4.49 6.28
C SER A 437 -22.55 -5.36 7.16
N ASN A 438 -22.26 -5.46 8.47
CA ASN A 438 -23.12 -6.14 9.45
C ASN A 438 -24.59 -5.64 9.39
N SER A 439 -24.79 -4.40 8.95
CA SER A 439 -26.11 -3.80 8.77
C SER A 439 -26.91 -4.39 7.61
N VAL A 440 -26.28 -5.04 6.62
CA VAL A 440 -26.97 -5.65 5.46
C VAL A 440 -27.92 -6.76 5.91
N LEU A 441 -27.51 -7.58 6.89
CA LEU A 441 -28.39 -8.61 7.43
C LEU A 441 -29.57 -8.02 8.20
N LEU A 442 -29.30 -6.97 9.00
CA LEU A 442 -30.34 -6.26 9.76
C LEU A 442 -31.35 -5.57 8.84
N THR A 443 -30.90 -4.91 7.77
CA THR A 443 -31.79 -4.29 6.79
C THR A 443 -32.58 -5.33 6.01
N ALA A 444 -31.99 -6.49 5.67
CA ALA A 444 -32.72 -7.59 5.06
C ALA A 444 -33.82 -8.13 5.99
N ILE A 445 -33.50 -8.34 7.28
CA ILE A 445 -34.49 -8.76 8.29
C ILE A 445 -35.61 -7.72 8.43
N ALA A 446 -35.26 -6.43 8.50
CA ALA A 446 -36.23 -5.35 8.58
C ALA A 446 -37.13 -5.30 7.34
N LEU A 447 -36.55 -5.44 6.14
CA LEU A 447 -37.29 -5.46 4.86
C LEU A 447 -38.26 -6.64 4.81
N ILE A 448 -37.82 -7.85 5.20
CA ILE A 448 -38.68 -9.03 5.30
C ILE A 448 -39.82 -8.78 6.29
N GLY A 449 -39.51 -8.18 7.46
CA GLY A 449 -40.51 -7.81 8.46
C GLY A 449 -41.58 -6.87 7.91
N VAL A 450 -41.17 -5.83 7.18
CA VAL A 450 -42.08 -4.88 6.52
C VAL A 450 -42.93 -5.57 5.44
N CYS A 451 -42.32 -6.41 4.60
CA CYS A 451 -43.04 -7.18 3.58
C CYS A 451 -44.10 -8.11 4.18
N VAL A 452 -43.76 -8.85 5.24
CA VAL A 452 -44.71 -9.73 5.95
C VAL A 452 -45.84 -8.91 6.58
N PHE A 453 -45.52 -7.78 7.21
CA PHE A 453 -46.52 -6.89 7.80
C PHE A 453 -47.53 -6.38 6.76
N ILE A 454 -47.04 -5.95 5.59
CA ILE A 454 -47.89 -5.52 4.48
C ILE A 454 -48.75 -6.68 3.96
N LEU A 455 -48.18 -7.88 3.80
CA LEU A 455 -48.93 -9.07 3.37
C LEU A 455 -50.06 -9.44 4.34
N VAL A 456 -49.83 -9.30 5.65
CA VAL A 456 -50.87 -9.53 6.67
C VAL A 456 -52.01 -8.52 6.52
N ILE A 457 -51.71 -7.24 6.33
CA ILE A 457 -52.72 -6.20 6.09
C ILE A 457 -53.53 -6.53 4.84
N ILE A 458 -52.86 -6.84 3.72
CA ILE A 458 -53.52 -7.23 2.47
C ILE A 458 -54.40 -8.46 2.68
N GLY A 459 -53.93 -9.48 3.39
CA GLY A 459 -54.69 -10.69 3.69
C GLY A 459 -55.95 -10.41 4.53
N ILE A 460 -55.86 -9.53 5.53
CA ILE A 460 -57.01 -9.11 6.35
C ILE A 460 -58.03 -8.36 5.50
N LEU A 461 -57.58 -7.40 4.69
CA LEU A 461 -58.46 -6.62 3.81
C LEU A 461 -59.14 -7.51 2.78
N HIS A 462 -58.39 -8.42 2.15
CA HIS A 462 -58.95 -9.37 1.17
C HIS A 462 -59.95 -10.34 1.81
N TRP A 463 -59.74 -10.75 3.06
CA TRP A 463 -60.71 -11.56 3.77
C TRP A 463 -61.98 -10.79 4.13
N GLN A 464 -61.85 -9.51 4.51
CA GLN A 464 -63.02 -8.64 4.75
C GLN A 464 -63.82 -8.40 3.46
N GLU A 465 -63.13 -8.15 2.35
CA GLU A 465 -63.72 -8.00 1.02
C GLU A 465 -64.46 -9.27 0.59
N LYS A 466 -63.80 -10.44 0.66
CA LYS A 466 -64.45 -11.73 0.36
C LYS A 466 -65.68 -12.00 1.21
N LYS A 467 -65.66 -11.60 2.49
CA LYS A 467 -66.80 -11.74 3.39
C LYS A 467 -67.93 -10.77 3.05
N ALA A 468 -67.63 -9.60 2.52
CA ALA A 468 -68.64 -8.66 2.02
C ALA A 468 -69.29 -9.20 0.75
N ASP A 469 -68.50 -9.68 -0.22
CA ASP A 469 -68.98 -10.31 -1.44
C ASP A 469 -69.87 -11.54 -1.16
N ASP A 470 -69.47 -12.39 -0.21
CA ASP A 470 -70.27 -13.55 0.19
C ASP A 470 -71.61 -13.15 0.85
N ARG A 471 -71.68 -11.98 1.51
CA ARG A 471 -72.94 -11.45 2.05
C ARG A 471 -73.83 -10.90 0.95
N GLU A 472 -73.27 -10.17 -0.02
CA GLU A 472 -74.01 -9.65 -1.18
C GLU A 472 -74.59 -10.79 -2.02
N LYS A 473 -73.80 -11.82 -2.34
CA LYS A 473 -74.28 -13.01 -3.06
C LYS A 473 -75.44 -13.72 -2.36
N ARG A 474 -75.43 -13.78 -1.02
CA ARG A 474 -76.55 -14.36 -0.25
C ARG A 474 -77.81 -13.47 -0.30
N GLN A 475 -77.64 -12.15 -0.31
CA GLN A 475 -78.78 -11.22 -0.47
C GLN A 475 -79.39 -11.32 -1.86
N GLU A 476 -78.57 -11.44 -2.91
CA GLU A 476 -79.06 -11.69 -4.28
C GLU A 476 -79.79 -13.04 -4.39
N ALA A 477 -79.25 -14.11 -3.82
CA ALA A 477 -79.91 -15.42 -3.81
C ALA A 477 -81.27 -15.41 -3.08
N HIS A 478 -81.43 -14.60 -2.03
CA HIS A 478 -82.72 -14.41 -1.36
C HIS A 478 -83.71 -13.56 -2.17
N ARG A 479 -83.25 -12.62 -3.00
CA ARG A 479 -84.10 -11.89 -3.95
C ARG A 479 -84.74 -12.80 -5.00
N PHE A 480 -84.01 -13.80 -5.49
CA PHE A 480 -84.53 -14.76 -6.48
C PHE A 480 -85.66 -15.66 -5.96
N HIS A 481 -85.77 -15.87 -4.65
CA HIS A 481 -86.87 -16.67 -4.08
C HIS A 481 -88.20 -15.91 -3.95
N PHE A 482 -88.21 -14.58 -4.07
CA PHE A 482 -89.43 -13.76 -4.04
C PHE A 482 -90.02 -13.46 -5.42
N ASP A 483 -89.30 -13.74 -6.51
CA ASP A 483 -89.79 -13.58 -7.90
C ASP A 483 -90.46 -14.85 -8.46
N ALA A 484 -90.48 -15.94 -7.70
CA ALA A 484 -91.03 -17.25 -8.10
C ALA A 484 -92.31 -17.66 -7.33
N MET A 485 -92.92 -16.74 -6.59
CA MET A 485 -94.22 -16.91 -5.91
C MET A 485 -95.10 -15.71 -6.27
#